data_AF-A0AAV0XZJ7-F1
#
_entry.id   AF-A0AAV0XZJ7-F1
#
_cell.length_a   1.000
_cell.length_b   1.000
_cell.length_c   1.000
_cell.angle_alpha   90.00
_cell.angle_beta   90.00
_cell.angle_gamma   90.00
#
_symmetry.space_group_name_H-M   'P 1'
#
loop_
_entity.id
_entity.type
_entity.pdbx_description
1 polymer ?
#
loop_
_entity_poly.entity_id
_entity_poly.type
_entity_poly.pdbx_seq_one_letter_code
_entity_poly.pdbx_strand_id
1 'polypeptide(L)'
;MDNNVHVCGTWTDNEILSETIENTSESEDEPQNEEEVIFTQVTIQQAKDALNTLRNFVETTTGIDDKTFSALNNLEDVVAERINMKQTLMTDLFKEK
;
A
#
# COMPACT_ATOMS: atom_id res chain seq x y z
N MET A 1 -31.33 -24.32 17.32
CA MET A 1 -31.41 -23.27 18.36
C MET A 1 -29.99 -22.78 18.57
N ASP A 2 -29.65 -21.65 17.97
CA ASP A 2 -28.34 -21.01 18.12
C ASP A 2 -28.31 -20.30 19.46
N ASN A 3 -27.73 -20.95 20.47
CA ASN A 3 -27.74 -20.42 21.85
C ASN A 3 -26.32 -20.29 22.42
N ASN A 4 -25.37 -19.85 21.60
CA ASN A 4 -23.97 -19.71 22.01
C ASN A 4 -23.35 -18.36 21.64
N VAL A 5 -24.10 -17.27 21.86
CA VAL A 5 -23.50 -15.93 21.98
C VAL A 5 -23.13 -15.74 23.45
N HIS A 6 -21.84 -15.93 23.77
CA HIS A 6 -21.28 -15.46 25.03
C HIS A 6 -21.16 -13.94 24.93
N VAL A 7 -21.98 -13.22 25.69
CA VAL A 7 -21.82 -11.77 25.85
C VAL A 7 -20.79 -11.58 26.95
N CYS A 8 -19.68 -10.90 26.66
CA CYS A 8 -18.78 -10.41 27.71
C CYS A 8 -19.59 -9.49 28.63
N GLY A 9 -19.52 -9.71 29.94
CA GLY A 9 -20.20 -8.88 30.93
C GLY A 9 -19.82 -7.40 30.79
N THR A 10 -20.62 -6.50 31.36
CA THR A 10 -20.32 -5.06 31.36
C THR A 10 -19.08 -4.79 32.21
N TRP A 11 -18.06 -4.19 31.61
CA TRP A 11 -16.86 -3.76 32.31
C TRP A 11 -17.15 -2.48 33.10
N THR A 12 -16.62 -2.40 34.30
CA THR A 12 -16.62 -1.19 35.10
C THR A 12 -15.45 -0.29 34.71
N ASP A 13 -15.59 1.03 34.89
CA ASP A 13 -14.56 2.01 34.53
C ASP A 13 -13.18 1.68 35.14
N ASN A 14 -13.15 1.08 36.34
CA ASN A 14 -11.92 0.69 37.00
C ASN A 14 -11.21 -0.49 36.31
N GLU A 15 -11.96 -1.44 35.74
CA GLU A 15 -11.39 -2.59 35.01
C GLU A 15 -10.76 -2.14 33.68
N ILE A 16 -11.37 -1.15 33.03
CA ILE A 16 -10.84 -0.53 31.80
C ILE A 16 -9.52 0.21 32.08
N LEU A 17 -9.44 0.90 33.23
CA LEU A 17 -8.27 1.66 33.63
C LEU A 17 -7.13 0.76 34.13
N SER A 18 -7.41 -0.39 34.74
CA SER A 18 -6.36 -1.33 35.18
C SER A 18 -5.65 -1.99 34.00
N GLU A 19 -6.40 -2.36 32.96
CA GLU A 19 -5.82 -3.04 31.78
C GLU A 19 -4.96 -2.11 30.91
N THR A 20 -5.24 -0.80 30.96
CA THR A 20 -4.43 0.21 30.26
C THR A 20 -3.12 0.54 30.97
N ILE A 21 -2.98 0.27 32.27
CA ILE A 21 -1.78 0.60 33.05
C ILE A 21 -0.80 -0.59 33.08
N GLU A 22 -1.29 -1.84 33.19
CA GLU A 22 -0.42 -3.03 33.25
C GLU A 22 0.30 -3.36 31.92
N ASN A 23 -0.21 -2.89 30.78
CA ASN A 23 0.41 -3.12 29.46
C ASN A 23 1.51 -2.11 29.08
N THR A 24 1.99 -1.28 30.01
CA THR A 24 3.12 -0.35 29.74
C THR A 24 4.49 -0.94 30.03
N SER A 25 4.60 -2.24 30.32
CA SER A 25 5.88 -2.92 30.55
C SER A 25 6.12 -4.03 29.53
N GLU A 26 6.08 -3.68 28.25
CA GLU A 26 6.87 -4.41 27.25
C GLU A 26 8.21 -3.69 27.16
N SER A 27 9.24 -4.35 27.69
CA SER A 27 10.63 -3.99 27.47
C SER A 27 10.83 -3.78 25.97
N GLU A 28 11.17 -2.55 25.57
CA GLU A 28 11.56 -2.25 24.20
C GLU A 28 12.73 -3.16 23.85
N ASP A 29 12.36 -4.13 23.01
CA ASP A 29 13.20 -5.03 22.26
C ASP A 29 14.35 -4.28 21.60
N GLU A 30 15.40 -5.04 21.32
CA GLU A 30 16.62 -4.66 20.61
C GLU A 30 16.42 -3.54 19.58
N PRO A 31 17.41 -2.65 19.35
CA PRO A 31 17.34 -1.68 18.28
C PRO A 31 17.24 -2.44 16.95
N GLN A 32 16.00 -2.61 16.47
CA GLN A 32 15.71 -2.93 15.10
C GLN A 32 16.23 -1.73 14.31
N ASN A 33 17.46 -1.86 13.83
CA ASN A 33 17.96 -1.03 12.77
C ASN A 33 17.21 -1.46 11.49
N GLU A 34 15.91 -1.22 11.47
CA GLU A 34 15.14 -1.13 10.24
C GLU A 34 15.69 0.11 9.55
N GLU A 35 16.69 -0.12 8.69
CA GLU A 35 17.09 0.84 7.67
C GLU A 35 15.80 1.39 7.09
N GLU A 36 15.50 2.65 7.38
CA GLU A 36 14.34 3.35 6.88
C GLU A 36 14.41 3.24 5.36
N VAL A 37 13.65 2.30 4.77
CA VAL A 37 13.65 2.09 3.33
C VAL A 37 12.99 3.33 2.76
N ILE A 38 13.82 4.28 2.34
CA ILE A 38 13.37 5.50 1.67
C ILE A 38 12.77 5.06 0.34
N PHE A 39 11.47 4.76 0.34
CA PHE A 39 10.71 4.57 -0.86
C PHE A 39 10.66 5.92 -1.58
N THR A 40 11.56 6.08 -2.56
CA THR A 40 11.50 7.24 -3.45
C THR A 40 10.18 7.17 -4.22
N GLN A 41 9.24 8.03 -3.85
CA GLN A 41 7.97 8.12 -4.56
C GLN A 41 8.21 8.83 -5.89
N VAL A 42 7.82 8.18 -6.99
CA VAL A 42 7.80 8.79 -8.32
C VAL A 42 6.38 9.13 -8.72
N THR A 43 6.20 10.23 -9.43
CA THR A 43 4.91 10.57 -10.03
C THR A 43 4.58 9.61 -11.17
N ILE A 44 3.29 9.45 -11.46
CA ILE A 44 2.81 8.68 -12.62
C ILE A 44 3.44 9.18 -13.93
N GLN A 45 3.62 10.50 -14.06
CA GLN A 45 4.23 11.08 -15.26
C GLN A 45 5.69 10.68 -15.41
N GLN A 46 6.47 10.74 -14.31
CA GLN A 46 7.87 10.27 -14.31
C GLN A 46 7.97 8.79 -14.65
N ALA A 47 7.05 7.96 -14.13
CA ALA A 47 7.00 6.53 -14.46
C ALA A 47 6.73 6.30 -15.96
N LYS A 48 5.81 7.05 -16.57
CA LYS A 48 5.54 6.98 -18.02
C LYS A 48 6.74 7.38 -18.85
N ASP A 49 7.40 8.48 -18.50
CA ASP A 49 8.54 8.99 -19.26
C ASP A 49 9.72 8.00 -19.21
N ALA A 50 9.95 7.39 -18.04
CA ALA A 50 10.93 6.32 -17.89
C ALA A 50 10.57 5.07 -18.70
N LEU A 51 9.31 4.63 -18.67
CA LEU A 51 8.84 3.47 -19.46
C LEU A 51 8.95 3.70 -20.96
N ASN A 52 8.63 4.89 -21.46
CA ASN A 52 8.81 5.25 -22.87
C ASN A 52 10.28 5.17 -23.29
N THR A 53 11.18 5.63 -22.42
CA THR A 53 12.62 5.53 -22.66
C THR A 53 13.07 4.07 -22.72
N LEU A 54 12.57 3.24 -21.79
CA LEU A 54 12.86 1.81 -21.74
C LEU A 54 12.30 1.08 -22.97
N ARG A 55 11.08 1.39 -23.40
CA ARG A 55 10.47 0.83 -24.61
C ARG A 55 11.30 1.15 -25.85
N ASN A 56 11.69 2.41 -26.03
CA ASN A 56 12.54 2.81 -27.16
C ASN A 56 13.87 2.05 -27.16
N PHE A 57 14.49 1.87 -25.99
CA PHE A 57 15.71 1.08 -25.87
C PHE A 57 15.49 -0.38 -26.26
N VAL A 58 14.41 -0.98 -25.76
CA VAL A 58 14.08 -2.38 -26.02
C VAL A 58 13.79 -2.62 -27.51
N GLU A 59 13.01 -1.75 -28.15
CA GLU A 59 12.67 -1.84 -29.57
C GLU A 59 13.86 -1.62 -30.50
N THR A 60 14.84 -0.81 -30.10
CA THR A 60 16.04 -0.52 -30.90
C THR A 60 17.18 -1.51 -30.69
N THR A 61 17.11 -2.34 -29.65
CA THR A 61 18.14 -3.33 -29.33
C THR A 61 17.85 -4.64 -30.05
N THR A 62 18.81 -5.10 -30.84
CA THR A 62 18.70 -6.38 -31.55
C THR A 62 18.95 -7.55 -30.60
N GLY A 63 18.17 -8.63 -30.75
CA GLY A 63 18.36 -9.86 -29.97
C GLY A 63 17.70 -9.84 -28.59
N ILE A 64 16.80 -8.90 -28.32
CA ILE A 64 15.94 -8.97 -27.14
C ILE A 64 14.93 -10.10 -27.28
N ASP A 65 14.76 -10.86 -26.20
CA ASP A 65 13.83 -11.97 -26.12
C ASP A 65 12.42 -11.53 -25.72
N ASP A 66 11.43 -12.38 -26.04
CA ASP A 66 10.02 -12.10 -25.78
C ASP A 66 9.71 -11.91 -24.29
N LYS A 67 10.49 -12.49 -23.36
CA LYS A 67 10.23 -12.29 -21.93
C LYS A 67 10.56 -10.89 -21.48
N THR A 68 11.57 -10.26 -22.08
CA THR A 68 11.92 -8.87 -21.82
C THR A 68 10.78 -7.94 -22.27
N PHE A 69 10.21 -8.18 -23.46
CA PHE A 69 9.02 -7.45 -23.93
C PHE A 69 7.81 -7.70 -23.03
N SER A 70 7.57 -8.95 -22.62
CA SER A 70 6.47 -9.28 -21.71
C SER A 70 6.61 -8.62 -20.34
N ALA A 71 7.83 -8.57 -19.80
CA ALA A 71 8.11 -7.89 -18.54
C ALA A 71 7.88 -6.38 -18.66
N LEU A 72 8.31 -5.76 -19.76
CA LEU A 72 8.05 -4.35 -20.04
C LEU A 72 6.55 -4.06 -20.13
N ASN A 73 5.79 -4.88 -20.84
CA ASN A 73 4.34 -4.72 -20.93
C ASN A 73 3.66 -4.81 -19.56
N ASN A 74 4.06 -5.76 -18.71
CA ASN A 74 3.53 -5.86 -17.34
C ASN A 74 3.78 -4.58 -16.53
N LEU A 75 4.95 -3.95 -16.68
CA LEU A 75 5.26 -2.69 -15.99
C LEU A 75 4.41 -1.53 -16.50
N GLU A 76 4.17 -1.48 -17.81
CA GLU A 76 3.28 -0.48 -18.40
C GLU A 76 1.83 -0.64 -17.97
N ASP A 77 1.33 -1.88 -17.88
CA ASP A 77 -0.01 -2.19 -17.40
C ASP A 77 -0.19 -1.75 -15.95
N VAL A 78 0.79 -2.01 -15.07
CA VAL A 78 0.75 -1.55 -13.66
C VAL A 78 0.67 -0.02 -13.57
N VAL A 79 1.45 0.69 -14.39
CA VAL A 79 1.39 2.16 -14.42
C VAL A 79 0.06 2.65 -15.01
N ALA A 80 -0.50 1.95 -15.99
CA ALA A 80 -1.79 2.26 -16.58
C ALA A 80 -2.96 2.07 -15.59
N GLU A 81 -2.95 0.97 -14.83
CA GLU A 81 -3.95 0.69 -13.79
C GLU A 81 -3.91 1.74 -12.67
N ARG A 82 -2.72 2.17 -12.26
CA ARG A 82 -2.53 3.24 -11.25
C ARG A 82 -3.15 4.58 -11.68
N ILE A 83 -3.22 4.88 -12.97
CA ILE A 83 -3.90 6.08 -13.49
C ILE A 83 -5.41 5.97 -13.33
N ASN A 84 -5.96 4.78 -13.57
CA ASN A 84 -7.39 4.52 -13.53
C ASN A 84 -7.93 4.43 -12.10
N MET A 85 -7.05 4.20 -11.13
CA MET A 85 -7.34 4.19 -9.70
C MET A 85 -7.42 5.63 -9.14
N LYS A 86 -8.27 6.48 -9.72
CA LYS A 86 -8.60 7.78 -9.14
C LYS A 86 -9.31 7.56 -7.81
N GLN A 87 -8.67 7.88 -6.70
CA GLN A 87 -9.37 8.04 -5.42
C GLN A 87 -10.33 9.22 -5.54
N THR A 88 -11.63 8.94 -5.43
CA THR A 88 -12.64 9.99 -5.28
C THR A 88 -12.49 10.57 -3.88
N LEU A 89 -12.25 11.88 -3.76
CA LEU A 89 -12.26 12.52 -2.46
C LEU A 89 -13.70 12.52 -1.93
N MET A 90 -13.89 12.26 -0.63
CA MET A 90 -15.22 12.36 0.01
C MET A 90 -15.88 13.72 -0.29
N THR A 91 -15.09 14.77 -0.42
CA THR A 91 -15.57 16.13 -0.76
C THR A 91 -16.15 16.25 -2.17
N ASP A 92 -15.77 15.37 -3.10
CA ASP A 92 -16.32 15.37 -4.46
C ASP A 92 -17.71 14.73 -4.53
N LEU A 93 -18.07 13.87 -3.57
CA LEU A 93 -19.40 13.26 -3.46
C LEU A 93 -20.49 14.26 -3.01
N PHE A 94 -20.11 15.35 -2.37
CA PHE A 94 -21.04 16.35 -1.84
C PHE A 94 -21.17 17.59 -2.75
N LYS A 95 -20.52 17.60 -3.92
CA LYS A 95 -20.59 18.71 -4.89
C LYS A 95 -21.75 18.60 -5.88
N GLU A 96 -22.36 17.43 -6.02
CA GLU A 96 -23.65 17.28 -6.71
C GLU A 96 -24.81 17.47 -5.72
N LYS A 97 -25.16 18.73 -5.45
CA LYS A 97 -26.47 19.05 -4.87
C LYS A 97 -26.96 20.42 -5.31
#